data_AF-A0A1W1CDN0-F1
#
_entry.id   AF-A0A1W1CDN0-F1
#
_cell.length_a   1.000
_cell.length_b   1.000
_cell.length_c   1.000
_cell.angle_alpha   90.00
_cell.angle_beta   90.00
_cell.angle_gamma   90.00
#
_symmetry.space_group_name_H-M   'P 1'
#
loop_
_entity.id
_entity.type
_entity.pdbx_description
1 polymer ?
#
loop_
_entity_poly.entity_id
_entity_poly.type
_entity_poly.pdbx_seq_one_letter_code
_entity_poly.pdbx_strand_id
1 'polypeptide(L)'
;MVEAFRQPVVDREILALLNRGQKLTQSNGRLSKESIKLIVQNIQERLATPAPSRYGKSPLYNIIGFQMNHLKRALLDRSTYKGFVNKY
;
A
#
# COMPACT_ATOMS: atom_id res chain seq x y z
N MET A 1 -3.49 10.50 3.81
CA MET A 1 -3.86 9.43 2.85
C MET A 1 -2.89 8.25 2.89
N VAL A 2 -1.58 8.48 2.82
CA VAL A 2 -0.57 7.40 2.84
C VAL A 2 -0.65 6.50 4.08
N GLU A 3 -0.83 7.05 5.28
CA GLU A 3 -0.74 6.32 6.55
C GLU A 3 -1.55 5.01 6.60
N ALA A 4 -2.82 5.03 6.16
CA ALA A 4 -3.67 3.84 6.20
C ALA A 4 -3.19 2.71 5.27
N PHE A 5 -2.32 3.02 4.31
CA PHE A 5 -1.82 2.08 3.32
C PHE A 5 -0.35 1.71 3.50
N ARG A 6 0.40 2.44 4.35
CA ARG A 6 1.82 2.19 4.60
C ARG A 6 2.08 0.76 5.04
N GLN A 7 1.40 0.29 6.08
CA GLN A 7 1.55 -1.07 6.57
C GLN A 7 1.12 -2.15 5.55
N PRO A 8 -0.09 -2.11 4.97
CA PRO A 8 -0.56 -3.18 4.08
C PRO A 8 0.11 -3.23 2.70
N VAL A 9 0.75 -2.14 2.24
CA VAL A 9 1.40 -2.04 0.92
C VAL A 9 2.91 -2.07 1.02
N VAL A 10 3.51 -1.35 1.97
CA VAL A 10 4.97 -1.17 2.03
C VAL A 10 5.57 -2.11 3.07
N ASP A 11 5.20 -1.96 4.34
CA ASP A 11 5.90 -2.64 5.44
C ASP A 11 5.84 -4.17 5.27
N ARG A 12 4.68 -4.70 4.88
CA ARG A 12 4.52 -6.14 4.64
C ARG A 12 5.32 -6.67 3.47
N GLU A 13 5.47 -5.91 2.40
CA GLU A 13 6.24 -6.35 1.24
C GLU A 13 7.73 -6.36 1.57
N ILE A 14 8.22 -5.36 2.29
CA ILE A 14 9.60 -5.33 2.77
C ILE A 14 9.85 -6.53 3.71
N LEU A 15 8.96 -6.77 4.69
CA LEU A 15 9.07 -7.92 5.58
C LEU A 15 9.00 -9.25 4.82
N ALA A 16 8.13 -9.37 3.81
CA ALA A 16 8.01 -10.57 2.99
C ALA A 16 9.29 -10.84 2.18
N LEU A 17 9.89 -9.80 1.60
CA LEU A 17 11.16 -9.91 0.88
C LEU A 17 12.28 -10.42 1.81
N LEU A 18 12.40 -9.82 3.01
CA LEU A 18 13.39 -10.22 4.00
C LEU A 18 13.18 -11.66 4.48
N ASN A 19 11.93 -12.03 4.80
CA ASN A 19 11.58 -13.38 5.26
C ASN A 19 11.84 -14.45 4.18
N ARG A 20 11.75 -14.10 2.90
CA ARG A 20 12.09 -15.00 1.77
C ARG A 20 13.60 -15.07 1.50
N GLY A 21 14.43 -14.40 2.30
CA GLY A 21 15.88 -14.39 2.13
C GLY A 21 16.36 -13.57 0.91
N GLN A 22 15.53 -12.67 0.37
CA GLN A 22 15.94 -11.81 -0.73
C GLN A 22 17.04 -10.85 -0.25
N LYS A 23 18.16 -10.81 -0.97
CA LYS A 23 19.26 -9.91 -0.64
C LYS A 23 18.96 -8.51 -1.17
N LEU A 24 18.68 -7.58 -0.26
CA LEU A 24 18.67 -6.15 -0.55
C LEU A 24 20.06 -5.59 -0.28
N THR A 25 20.67 -4.99 -1.29
CA THR A 25 22.01 -4.40 -1.21
C THR A 25 21.94 -2.89 -1.14
N GLN A 26 22.89 -2.29 -0.44
CA GLN A 26 23.01 -0.85 -0.28
C GLN A 26 24.43 -0.37 -0.51
N SER A 27 24.57 0.87 -0.98
CA SER A 27 25.82 1.59 -1.12
C SER A 27 25.59 3.04 -0.70
N ASN A 28 26.47 3.58 0.16
CA ASN A 28 26.41 4.96 0.66
C ASN A 28 25.03 5.34 1.24
N GLY A 29 24.43 4.45 2.03
CA GLY A 29 23.11 4.66 2.66
C GLY A 29 21.93 4.65 1.68
N ARG A 30 22.15 4.27 0.41
CA ARG A 30 21.11 4.11 -0.60
C ARG A 30 21.00 2.67 -1.05
N LEU A 31 19.78 2.23 -1.33
CA LEU A 31 19.56 0.94 -1.96
C LEU A 31 20.19 0.91 -3.37
N SER A 32 20.70 -0.25 -3.76
CA SER A 32 21.17 -0.50 -5.12
C SER A 32 20.00 -0.40 -6.11
N LYS A 33 20.30 -0.13 -7.38
CA LYS A 33 19.27 -0.03 -8.43
C LYS A 33 18.49 -1.34 -8.57
N GLU A 34 19.18 -2.46 -8.40
CA GLU A 34 18.62 -3.80 -8.43
C GLU A 34 17.61 -4.00 -7.29
N SER A 35 17.97 -3.60 -6.06
CA SER A 35 17.09 -3.66 -4.89
C SER A 35 15.88 -2.75 -5.05
N ILE A 36 16.07 -1.52 -5.56
CA ILE A 36 14.97 -0.60 -5.85
C ILE A 36 14.01 -1.21 -6.86
N LYS A 37 14.52 -1.77 -7.96
CA LYS A 37 13.70 -2.40 -9.00
C LYS A 37 12.89 -3.56 -8.43
N LEU A 38 13.51 -4.42 -7.62
CA LEU A 38 12.84 -5.54 -6.96
C LEU A 38 11.71 -5.07 -6.05
N ILE A 39 11.99 -4.09 -5.18
CA ILE A 39 11.00 -3.54 -4.24
C ILE A 39 9.84 -2.90 -5.01
N VAL A 40 10.13 -2.07 -6.02
CA VAL A 40 9.10 -1.40 -6.82
C VAL A 40 8.19 -2.42 -7.50
N GLN A 41 8.75 -3.49 -8.07
CA GLN A 41 7.96 -4.55 -8.69
C GLN A 41 7.02 -5.23 -7.68
N ASN A 42 7.53 -5.63 -6.51
CA ASN A 42 6.69 -6.27 -5.47
C ASN A 42 5.60 -5.32 -4.95
N ILE A 43 5.91 -4.03 -4.76
CA ILE A 43 4.92 -3.03 -4.37
C ILE A 43 3.83 -2.88 -5.44
N GLN A 44 4.19 -2.87 -6.72
CA GLN A 44 3.22 -2.79 -7.82
C GLN A 44 2.30 -4.03 -7.85
N GLU A 45 2.87 -5.23 -7.71
CA GLU A 45 2.11 -6.48 -7.61
C GLU A 45 1.20 -6.48 -6.38
N ARG A 46 1.68 -5.97 -5.24
CA ARG A 46 0.90 -5.82 -4.02
C ARG A 46 -0.27 -4.87 -4.21
N LEU A 47 -0.05 -3.71 -4.84
CA LEU A 47 -1.11 -2.75 -5.13
C LEU A 47 -2.22 -3.37 -6.00
N ALA A 48 -1.87 -4.28 -6.92
CA ALA A 48 -2.82 -4.99 -7.76
C ALA A 48 -3.57 -6.13 -7.03
N THR A 49 -3.09 -6.55 -5.86
CA THR A 49 -3.70 -7.66 -5.11
C THR A 49 -5.07 -7.26 -4.52
N PRO A 50 -6.12 -8.05 -4.73
CA PRO A 50 -7.43 -7.77 -4.16
C PRO A 50 -7.45 -7.90 -2.63
N ALA A 51 -7.94 -6.86 -1.94
CA ALA A 51 -8.14 -6.84 -0.50
C ALA A 51 -9.62 -6.58 -0.15
N PRO A 52 -10.11 -7.11 0.98
CA PRO A 52 -11.45 -6.80 1.45
C PRO A 52 -11.53 -5.37 1.97
N SER A 53 -12.62 -4.68 1.65
CA SER A 53 -12.95 -3.36 2.17
C SER A 53 -14.46 -3.26 2.43
N ARG A 54 -14.91 -2.13 2.99
CA ARG A 54 -16.36 -1.84 3.10
C ARG A 54 -17.10 -1.75 1.76
N TYR A 55 -16.36 -1.63 0.65
CA TYR A 55 -16.89 -1.57 -0.70
C TYR A 55 -16.82 -2.91 -1.43
N GLY A 56 -16.52 -4.00 -0.71
CA GLY A 56 -16.26 -5.31 -1.29
C GLY A 56 -14.77 -5.58 -1.52
N LYS A 57 -14.47 -6.67 -2.24
CA LYS A 57 -13.11 -7.10 -2.57
C LYS A 57 -12.64 -6.38 -3.84
N SER A 58 -11.53 -5.66 -3.75
CA SER A 58 -10.98 -4.89 -4.88
C SER A 58 -9.47 -4.73 -4.74
N PRO A 59 -8.72 -4.49 -5.82
CA PRO A 59 -7.30 -4.15 -5.74
C PRO A 59 -7.03 -2.99 -4.78
N LEU A 60 -5.88 -3.02 -4.09
CA LEU A 60 -5.51 -1.95 -3.15
C LEU A 60 -5.45 -0.57 -3.81
N TYR A 61 -5.01 -0.49 -5.08
CA TYR A 61 -5.03 0.79 -5.81
C TYR A 61 -6.45 1.36 -6.00
N ASN A 62 -7.46 0.49 -6.22
CA ASN A 62 -8.86 0.92 -6.27
C ASN A 62 -9.34 1.41 -4.90
N ILE A 63 -8.96 0.72 -3.83
CA ILE A 63 -9.34 1.09 -2.45
C ILE A 63 -8.75 2.47 -2.09
N ILE A 64 -7.52 2.77 -2.50
CA ILE A 64 -6.92 4.11 -2.36
C ILE A 64 -7.80 5.15 -3.08
N GLY A 65 -8.21 4.86 -4.33
CA GLY A 65 -9.16 5.69 -5.08
C GLY A 65 -10.49 5.92 -4.35
N PHE A 66 -11.08 4.87 -3.78
CA PHE A 66 -12.31 4.97 -3.00
C PHE A 66 -12.13 5.83 -1.74
N GLN A 67 -10.98 5.73 -1.07
CA GLN A 67 -10.67 6.57 0.08
C GLN A 67 -10.50 8.05 -0.30
N MET A 68 -9.88 8.34 -1.44
CA MET A 68 -9.78 9.72 -1.95
C MET A 68 -11.16 10.30 -2.25
N ASN A 69 -12.03 9.54 -2.92
CA ASN A 69 -13.40 9.96 -3.19
C ASN A 69 -14.23 10.13 -1.91
N HIS A 70 -14.03 9.26 -0.91
CA HIS A 70 -14.68 9.40 0.39
C HIS A 70 -14.24 10.66 1.13
N LEU A 71 -12.94 10.96 1.10
CA LEU A 71 -12.40 12.20 1.68
C LEU A 71 -12.97 13.43 0.96
N LYS A 72 -13.03 13.41 -0.38
CA LYS A 72 -13.67 14.47 -1.17
C LYS A 72 -15.11 14.73 -0.71
N ARG A 73 -15.93 13.68 -0.57
CA ARG A 73 -17.33 13.79 -0.10
C ARG A 73 -17.41 14.28 1.34
N ALA A 74 -16.51 13.87 2.22
CA ALA A 74 -16.46 14.37 3.60
C ALA A 74 -16.22 15.90 3.65
N LEU A 75 -15.35 16.40 2.77
CA LEU A 75 -15.05 17.83 2.67
C LEU A 75 -16.21 18.64 2.07
N LEU A 76 -16.89 18.11 1.05
CA LEU A 76 -17.98 18.82 0.35
C LEU A 76 -19.33 18.72 1.07
N ASP A 77 -19.70 17.52 1.51
CA ASP A 77 -21.06 17.22 2.00
C ASP A 77 -21.16 17.24 3.53
N ARG A 78 -20.10 17.69 4.23
CA ARG A 78 -19.92 17.61 5.69
C ARG A 78 -20.16 16.21 6.29
N SER A 79 -20.00 15.17 5.49
CA SER A 79 -20.09 13.78 5.97
C SER A 79 -18.85 13.39 6.77
N THR A 80 -18.98 12.43 7.69
CA THR A 80 -17.84 11.99 8.52
C THR A 80 -16.91 11.08 7.73
N TYR A 81 -15.64 11.46 7.62
CA TYR A 81 -14.63 10.59 7.02
C TYR A 81 -14.32 9.39 7.94
N LYS A 82 -14.21 8.20 7.34
CA LYS A 82 -13.84 6.94 7.98
C LYS A 82 -12.69 6.36 7.16
N GLY A 83 -11.53 6.24 7.81
CA GLY A 83 -10.31 5.75 7.19
C GLY A 83 -10.40 4.28 6.77
N PHE A 84 -9.52 3.88 5.87
CA PHE A 84 -9.34 2.46 5.56
C PHE A 84 -8.76 1.75 6.78
N VAL A 85 -9.39 0.66 7.18
CA VAL A 85 -8.87 -0.26 8.19
C VAL A 85 -8.67 -1.60 7.49
N ASN A 86 -7.42 -2.02 7.42
CA ASN A 86 -7.07 -3.33 6.89
C ASN A 86 -7.45 -4.40 7.92
N LYS A 87 -8.22 -5.42 7.51
CA LYS A 87 -8.77 -6.45 8.43
C LYS A 87 -7.85 -7.65 8.68
N TYR A 88 -6.65 -7.64 8.13
CA TYR A 88 -5.64 -8.70 8.30
C TYR A 88 -4.30 -8.05 8.31
#